data_AF-A0A9D5G5R0-F1
#
_entry.id   AF-A0A9D5G5R0-F1
#
_cell.length_a   1.000
_cell.length_b   1.000
_cell.length_c   1.000
_cell.angle_alpha   90.00
_cell.angle_beta   90.00
_cell.angle_gamma   90.00
#
_symmetry.space_group_name_H-M   'P 1'
#
loop_
_entity.id
_entity.type
_entity.pdbx_description
1 polymer ?
#
loop_
_entity_poly.entity_id
_entity_poly.type
_entity_poly.pdbx_seq_one_letter_code
_entity_poly.pdbx_strand_id
1 'polypeptide(L)'
;MEMQNSNGAGDAESQSLYWLSPGVDVPVLEDEAEDPRTYETIYGFMVDVGAGEAVFSPQGEFMDQSPIWRMDVASDLLASIIQVYEHAAVEYLRELQSLKKADDASMDARVDRYKELLKEAGLPFSDSLERKIRSDQRYIEDALEGALRNDNT
;
A
#
# COMPACT_ATOMS: atom_id res chain seq x y z
N MET A 1 15.09 -11.34 44.97
CA MET A 1 13.99 -12.19 44.49
C MET A 1 12.83 -11.26 44.25
N GLU A 2 12.64 -10.83 43.00
CA GLU A 2 11.86 -11.52 41.96
C GLU A 2 10.54 -10.71 41.80
N MET A 3 10.06 -10.29 40.63
CA MET A 3 10.54 -10.36 39.26
C MET A 3 10.08 -9.08 38.55
N GLN A 4 10.90 -8.63 37.61
CA GLN A 4 10.49 -7.73 36.54
C GLN A 4 9.35 -8.41 35.76
N ASN A 5 8.25 -7.70 35.54
CA ASN A 5 7.37 -7.95 34.41
C ASN A 5 7.37 -6.70 33.53
N SER A 6 8.49 -6.50 32.84
CA SER A 6 8.52 -5.76 31.59
C SER A 6 8.00 -6.69 30.50
N ASN A 7 6.68 -6.83 30.40
CA ASN A 7 6.08 -7.31 29.16
C ASN A 7 6.11 -6.15 28.19
N GLY A 8 7.08 -6.21 27.27
CA GLY A 8 7.19 -5.29 26.15
C GLY A 8 5.92 -5.34 25.32
N ALA A 9 5.05 -4.36 25.53
CA ALA A 9 4.30 -3.75 24.44
C ALA A 9 5.32 -2.93 23.63
N GLY A 10 6.16 -3.64 22.87
CA GLY A 10 6.99 -3.03 21.85
C GLY A 10 6.06 -2.59 20.74
N ASP A 11 5.84 -1.29 20.68
CA ASP A 11 5.57 -0.53 19.48
C ASP A 11 4.33 -0.94 18.69
N ALA A 12 3.17 -0.57 19.25
CA ALA A 12 2.15 0.09 18.43
C ALA A 12 2.68 1.50 18.06
N GLU A 13 3.82 1.55 17.37
CA GLU A 13 4.16 2.68 16.51
C GLU A 13 2.97 2.88 15.60
N SER A 14 2.48 4.11 15.53
CA SER A 14 1.21 4.47 14.91
C SER A 14 1.18 3.95 13.48
N GLN A 15 0.50 2.82 13.28
CA GLN A 15 0.25 2.30 11.94
C GLN A 15 -0.50 3.38 11.17
N SER A 16 -0.10 3.61 9.93
CA SER A 16 -0.79 4.55 9.04
C SER A 16 -2.29 4.28 9.05
N LEU A 17 -3.08 5.35 8.92
CA LEU A 17 -4.54 5.27 8.75
C LEU A 17 -4.96 4.35 7.59
N TYR A 18 -4.08 4.14 6.61
CA TYR A 18 -4.30 3.26 5.47
C TYR A 18 -3.60 1.90 5.61
N TRP A 19 -3.23 1.48 6.81
CA TRP A 19 -2.65 0.16 7.00
C TRP A 19 -3.68 -0.96 6.74
N LEU A 20 -3.35 -1.94 5.89
CA LEU A 20 -4.22 -3.09 5.57
C LEU A 20 -3.72 -4.41 6.17
N SER A 21 -2.42 -4.66 6.04
CA SER A 21 -1.69 -5.84 6.48
C SER A 21 -0.19 -5.57 6.41
N PRO A 22 0.68 -6.44 6.96
CA PRO A 22 2.13 -6.20 6.95
C PRO A 22 2.69 -5.93 5.54
N GLY A 23 3.28 -4.76 5.36
CA GLY A 23 3.85 -4.29 4.09
C GLY A 23 2.82 -3.78 3.07
N VAL A 24 1.55 -3.59 3.47
CA VAL A 24 0.49 -2.99 2.66
C VAL A 24 -0.07 -1.78 3.40
N ASP A 25 0.68 -0.69 3.30
CA ASP A 25 0.42 0.60 3.93
C ASP A 25 0.93 1.73 3.03
N VAL A 26 0.45 2.94 3.30
CA VAL A 26 0.88 4.17 2.65
C VAL A 26 1.21 5.18 3.75
N PRO A 27 2.43 5.74 3.79
CA PRO A 27 2.74 6.79 4.76
C PRO A 27 1.87 8.01 4.50
N VAL A 28 1.25 8.53 5.57
CA VAL A 28 0.50 9.79 5.52
C VAL A 28 1.34 10.85 6.21
N LEU A 29 1.30 12.08 5.73
CA LEU A 29 2.06 13.20 6.30
C LEU A 29 1.82 13.41 7.81
N GLU A 30 0.71 12.91 8.36
CA GLU A 30 0.44 12.95 9.81
C GLU A 30 1.34 11.98 10.61
N ASP A 31 1.84 10.91 9.98
CA ASP A 31 2.67 9.86 10.57
C ASP A 31 4.19 10.12 10.40
N GLU A 32 4.60 11.00 9.48
CA GLU A 32 6.01 11.31 9.15
C GLU A 32 6.53 12.60 9.81
N ALA A 33 6.13 12.90 11.04
CA ALA A 33 6.58 14.10 11.76
C ALA A 33 8.05 14.02 12.23
N GLU A 34 9.00 13.70 11.34
CA GLU A 34 10.42 14.00 11.51
C GLU A 34 10.77 15.28 10.73
N ASP A 35 10.74 16.39 11.45
CA ASP A 35 11.12 17.76 11.05
C ASP A 35 10.70 18.19 9.63
N PRO A 36 9.55 18.88 9.46
CA PRO A 36 9.09 19.39 8.16
C PRO A 36 10.05 20.41 7.49
N ARG A 37 11.18 20.76 8.13
CA ARG A 37 12.21 21.66 7.58
C ARG A 37 13.15 21.01 6.57
N THR A 38 13.09 19.69 6.36
CA THR A 38 13.93 18.96 5.39
C THR A 38 13.24 18.72 4.05
N TYR A 39 11.92 18.92 3.97
CA TYR A 39 11.13 18.66 2.76
C TYR A 39 10.63 19.96 2.13
N GLU A 40 10.91 20.13 0.84
CA GLU A 40 10.27 21.16 0.02
C GLU A 40 9.13 20.55 -0.78
N THR A 41 7.99 21.25 -0.86
CA THR A 41 6.84 20.76 -1.62
C THR A 41 7.08 20.89 -3.12
N ILE A 42 6.98 19.78 -3.84
CA ILE A 42 6.98 19.77 -5.29
C ILE A 42 5.53 19.72 -5.77
N TYR A 43 5.10 20.79 -6.44
CA TYR A 43 3.79 20.85 -7.08
C TYR A 43 3.90 20.43 -8.55
N GLY A 44 2.84 19.83 -9.09
CA GLY A 44 2.79 19.52 -10.52
C GLY A 44 1.81 18.42 -10.91
N PHE A 45 1.30 17.64 -9.95
CA PHE A 45 0.25 16.67 -10.23
C PHE A 45 -1.08 17.39 -10.44
N MET A 46 -1.65 17.21 -11.62
CA MET A 46 -2.98 17.66 -11.98
C MET A 46 -3.84 16.45 -12.28
N VAL A 47 -5.05 16.43 -11.73
CA VAL A 47 -6.00 15.33 -11.91
C VAL A 47 -7.27 15.89 -12.54
N ASP A 48 -7.68 15.32 -13.66
CA ASP A 48 -9.04 15.49 -14.16
C ASP A 48 -9.92 14.44 -13.47
N VAL A 49 -10.68 14.90 -12.48
CA VAL A 49 -11.59 14.04 -11.70
C VAL A 49 -12.69 13.41 -12.57
N GLY A 50 -13.10 14.09 -13.65
CA GLY A 50 -14.15 13.59 -14.54
C GLY A 50 -13.65 12.51 -15.49
N ALA A 51 -12.43 12.67 -16.01
CA ALA A 51 -11.81 11.72 -16.94
C ALA A 51 -11.04 10.59 -16.25
N GLY A 52 -10.68 10.76 -14.97
CA GLY A 52 -9.78 9.83 -14.28
C GLY A 52 -8.35 9.89 -14.82
N GLU A 53 -7.97 11.01 -15.41
CA GLU A 53 -6.64 11.22 -16.00
C GLU A 53 -5.78 12.08 -15.07
N ALA A 54 -4.49 11.78 -15.03
CA ALA A 54 -3.52 12.56 -14.27
C ALA A 54 -2.30 12.87 -15.12
N VAL A 55 -1.74 14.07 -14.92
CA VAL A 55 -0.49 14.48 -15.55
C VAL A 55 0.42 15.10 -14.50
N PHE A 56 1.71 14.82 -14.62
CA PHE A 56 2.73 15.53 -13.89
C PHE A 56 3.30 16.65 -14.77
N SER A 57 3.09 17.89 -14.36
CA SER A 57 3.63 19.10 -14.98
C SER A 57 4.54 19.82 -13.98
N PRO A 58 5.86 19.56 -14.00
CA PRO A 58 6.77 20.13 -13.01
C PRO A 58 6.89 21.65 -13.18
N GLN A 59 7.14 22.34 -12.07
CA GLN A 59 7.43 23.77 -12.06
C GLN A 59 8.80 24.10 -12.67
N GLY A 60 9.02 25.39 -12.98
CA GLY A 60 10.28 25.88 -13.53
C GLY A 60 11.45 25.63 -12.58
N GLU A 61 11.25 25.84 -11.28
CA GLU A 61 12.27 25.64 -10.25
C GLU A 61 12.74 24.18 -10.18
N PHE A 62 11.82 23.22 -10.38
CA PHE A 62 12.18 21.81 -10.50
C PHE A 62 13.05 21.58 -11.73
N MET A 63 12.67 22.16 -12.88
CA MET A 63 13.39 22.00 -14.15
C MET A 63 14.78 22.66 -14.16
N ASP A 64 14.98 23.70 -13.36
CA ASP A 64 16.28 24.37 -13.18
C ASP A 64 17.29 23.52 -12.38
N GLN A 65 16.82 22.48 -11.67
CA GLN A 65 17.68 21.54 -10.97
C GLN A 65 18.47 20.65 -11.92
N SER A 66 19.61 20.15 -11.43
CA SER A 66 20.47 19.27 -12.21
C SER A 66 19.72 18.01 -12.68
N PRO A 67 20.02 17.48 -13.89
CA PRO A 67 19.35 16.28 -14.39
C PRO A 67 19.42 15.08 -13.44
N ILE A 68 20.56 14.87 -12.76
CA ILE A 68 20.73 13.76 -11.80
C ILE A 68 19.78 13.94 -10.62
N TRP A 69 19.71 15.14 -10.05
CA TRP A 69 18.80 15.44 -8.94
C TRP A 69 17.33 15.22 -9.34
N ARG A 70 16.93 15.68 -10.54
CA ARG A 70 15.57 15.47 -11.05
C ARG A 70 15.23 13.99 -11.25
N MET A 71 16.20 13.19 -11.71
CA MET A 71 16.02 11.75 -11.88
C MET A 71 15.86 11.02 -10.54
N ASP A 72 16.65 11.40 -9.55
CA ASP A 72 16.59 10.85 -8.20
C ASP A 72 15.22 11.12 -7.56
N VAL A 73 14.83 12.39 -7.52
CA VAL A 73 13.52 12.81 -6.99
C VAL A 73 12.36 12.18 -7.75
N ALA A 74 12.42 12.13 -9.09
CA ALA A 74 11.37 11.49 -9.87
C ALA A 74 11.28 9.98 -9.60
N SER A 75 12.40 9.32 -9.34
CA SER A 75 12.42 7.88 -9.01
C SER A 75 11.78 7.61 -7.65
N ASP A 76 12.05 8.47 -6.66
CA ASP A 76 11.42 8.38 -5.33
C ASP A 76 9.92 8.65 -5.41
N LEU A 77 9.49 9.69 -6.13
CA LEU A 77 8.07 9.97 -6.37
C LEU A 77 7.37 8.80 -7.07
N LEU A 78 8.01 8.19 -8.08
CA LEU A 78 7.47 7.01 -8.75
C LEU A 78 7.33 5.82 -7.79
N ALA A 79 8.31 5.60 -6.91
CA ALA A 79 8.23 4.54 -5.90
C ALA A 79 7.05 4.76 -4.94
N SER A 80 6.84 5.99 -4.46
CA SER A 80 5.69 6.33 -3.61
C SER A 80 4.36 6.17 -4.36
N ILE A 81 4.27 6.60 -5.62
CA ILE A 81 3.06 6.42 -6.44
C ILE A 81 2.77 4.93 -6.66
N ILE A 82 3.79 4.12 -6.93
CA ILE A 82 3.64 2.66 -7.06
C ILE A 82 3.14 2.06 -5.74
N GLN A 83 3.66 2.50 -4.59
CA GLN A 83 3.19 2.02 -3.29
C GLN A 83 1.70 2.33 -3.07
N VAL A 84 1.26 3.56 -3.36
CA VAL A 84 -0.15 3.96 -3.29
C VAL A 84 -1.01 3.12 -4.25
N TYR A 85 -0.54 2.93 -5.48
CA TYR A 85 -1.23 2.10 -6.48
C TYR A 85 -1.38 0.65 -5.99
N GLU A 86 -0.32 0.04 -5.48
CA GLU A 86 -0.34 -1.35 -5.00
C GLU A 86 -1.25 -1.51 -3.77
N HIS A 87 -1.27 -0.52 -2.88
CA HIS A 87 -2.20 -0.47 -1.75
C HIS A 87 -3.66 -0.44 -2.23
N ALA A 88 -4.00 0.51 -3.11
CA ALA A 88 -5.35 0.64 -3.66
C ALA A 88 -5.78 -0.61 -4.45
N ALA A 89 -4.85 -1.26 -5.15
CA ALA A 89 -5.12 -2.51 -5.83
C ALA A 89 -5.49 -3.63 -4.84
N VAL A 90 -4.79 -3.74 -3.71
CA VAL A 90 -5.15 -4.71 -2.66
C VAL A 90 -6.51 -4.40 -2.04
N GLU A 91 -6.82 -3.12 -1.76
CA GLU A 91 -8.17 -2.71 -1.31
C GLU A 91 -9.25 -3.15 -2.30
N TYR A 92 -9.11 -2.79 -3.57
CA TYR A 92 -10.06 -3.14 -4.62
C TYR A 92 -10.31 -4.66 -4.70
N LEU A 93 -9.25 -5.46 -4.59
CA LEU A 93 -9.36 -6.91 -4.63
C LEU A 93 -10.08 -7.48 -3.39
N ARG A 94 -9.83 -6.92 -2.20
CA ARG A 94 -10.58 -7.28 -0.97
C ARG A 94 -12.07 -6.97 -1.13
N GLU A 95 -12.42 -5.81 -1.67
CA GLU A 95 -13.81 -5.46 -1.95
C GLU A 95 -14.48 -6.49 -2.87
N LEU A 96 -13.82 -6.86 -3.98
CA LEU A 96 -14.33 -7.87 -4.91
C LEU A 96 -14.51 -9.25 -4.26
N GLN A 97 -13.60 -9.66 -3.38
CA GLN A 97 -13.75 -10.90 -2.61
C GLN A 97 -14.92 -10.83 -1.63
N SER A 98 -15.12 -9.71 -0.94
CA SER A 98 -16.24 -9.56 -0.01
C SER A 98 -17.60 -9.71 -0.70
N LEU A 99 -17.69 -9.30 -1.97
CA LEU A 99 -18.89 -9.37 -2.80
C LEU A 99 -19.14 -10.78 -3.36
N LYS A 100 -18.09 -11.58 -3.57
CA LYS A 100 -18.19 -12.96 -4.07
C LYS A 100 -17.80 -13.91 -2.95
N LYS A 101 -18.82 -14.51 -2.28
CA LYS A 101 -18.63 -15.58 -1.27
C LYS A 101 -17.39 -16.42 -1.59
N ALA A 102 -16.47 -16.49 -0.62
CA ALA A 102 -15.13 -17.06 -0.76
C ALA A 102 -15.14 -18.30 -1.67
N ASP A 103 -14.52 -18.14 -2.84
CA ASP A 103 -14.26 -19.26 -3.73
C ASP A 103 -13.10 -20.06 -3.11
N ASP A 104 -13.28 -21.38 -2.97
CA ASP A 104 -12.28 -22.31 -2.39
C ASP A 104 -11.12 -22.57 -3.37
N ALA A 105 -10.87 -21.61 -4.26
CA ALA A 105 -9.82 -21.62 -5.24
C ALA A 105 -8.45 -21.45 -4.54
N SER A 106 -7.45 -22.16 -5.05
CA SER A 106 -6.07 -22.04 -4.60
C SER A 106 -5.54 -20.60 -4.72
N MET A 107 -4.51 -20.26 -3.93
CA MET A 107 -3.90 -18.93 -3.97
C MET A 107 -3.44 -18.53 -5.37
N ASP A 108 -2.89 -19.48 -6.14
CA ASP A 108 -2.43 -19.22 -7.51
C ASP A 108 -3.60 -18.91 -8.44
N ALA A 109 -4.71 -19.64 -8.34
CA ALA A 109 -5.91 -19.35 -9.11
C ALA A 109 -6.53 -17.98 -8.75
N ARG A 110 -6.45 -17.58 -7.48
CA ARG A 110 -6.86 -16.24 -7.03
C ARG A 110 -5.97 -15.16 -7.63
N VAL A 111 -4.65 -15.33 -7.58
CA VAL A 111 -3.69 -14.39 -8.17
C VAL A 111 -3.87 -14.27 -9.68
N ASP A 112 -4.05 -15.38 -10.40
CA ASP A 112 -4.30 -15.36 -11.84
C ASP A 112 -5.58 -14.61 -12.19
N ARG A 113 -6.64 -14.81 -11.41
CA ARG A 113 -7.88 -14.04 -11.55
C ARG A 113 -7.67 -12.55 -11.31
N TYR A 114 -6.85 -12.17 -10.33
CA TYR A 114 -6.54 -10.76 -10.08
C TYR A 114 -5.74 -10.13 -11.21
N LYS A 115 -4.77 -10.86 -11.77
CA LYS A 115 -4.05 -10.44 -12.98
C LYS A 115 -5.01 -10.16 -14.13
N GLU A 116 -5.99 -11.04 -14.35
CA GLU A 116 -7.02 -10.85 -15.37
C GLU A 116 -7.89 -9.62 -15.11
N LEU A 117 -8.37 -9.44 -13.87
CA LEU A 117 -9.22 -8.30 -13.49
C LEU A 117 -8.51 -6.95 -13.67
N LEU A 118 -7.25 -6.83 -13.23
CA LEU A 118 -6.49 -5.60 -13.43
C LEU A 118 -6.21 -5.36 -14.91
N LYS A 119 -5.89 -6.41 -15.67
CA LYS A 119 -5.68 -6.31 -17.11
C LYS A 119 -6.93 -5.85 -17.86
N GLU A 120 -8.11 -6.35 -17.50
CA GLU A 120 -9.40 -5.90 -18.06
C GLU A 120 -9.67 -4.43 -17.74
N ALA A 121 -9.26 -3.96 -16.57
CA ALA A 121 -9.32 -2.55 -16.17
C ALA A 121 -8.21 -1.68 -16.79
N GLY A 122 -7.28 -2.25 -17.57
CA GLY A 122 -6.13 -1.53 -18.12
C GLY A 122 -5.08 -1.14 -17.08
N LEU A 123 -5.09 -1.79 -15.91
CA LEU A 123 -4.21 -1.50 -14.78
C LEU A 123 -3.00 -2.46 -14.74
N PRO A 124 -1.82 -1.98 -14.32
CA PRO A 124 -0.59 -2.78 -14.34
C PRO A 124 -0.55 -3.82 -13.20
N PHE A 125 -0.07 -5.02 -13.49
CA PHE A 125 0.21 -6.01 -12.46
C PHE A 125 1.72 -6.23 -12.33
N SER A 126 2.26 -6.08 -11.11
CA SER A 126 3.69 -6.21 -10.80
C SER A 126 3.98 -7.42 -9.91
N ASP A 127 5.23 -7.90 -9.90
CA ASP A 127 5.67 -8.93 -8.96
C ASP A 127 5.61 -8.45 -7.49
N SER A 128 5.78 -7.14 -7.26
CA SER A 128 5.64 -6.54 -5.93
C SER A 128 4.20 -6.62 -5.45
N LEU A 129 3.25 -6.27 -6.31
CA LEU A 129 1.82 -6.40 -6.04
C LEU A 129 1.43 -7.85 -5.75
N GLU A 130 1.93 -8.83 -6.52
CA GLU A 130 1.68 -10.24 -6.24
C GLU A 130 2.12 -10.64 -4.83
N ARG A 131 3.32 -10.22 -4.41
CA ARG A 131 3.83 -10.50 -3.06
C ARG A 131 2.93 -9.87 -1.99
N LYS A 132 2.51 -8.62 -2.18
CA LYS A 132 1.59 -7.92 -1.26
C LYS A 132 0.26 -8.65 -1.14
N ILE A 133 -0.35 -9.05 -2.25
CA ILE A 133 -1.60 -9.84 -2.26
C ILE A 133 -1.45 -11.15 -1.50
N ARG A 134 -0.37 -11.89 -1.74
CA ARG A 134 -0.14 -13.17 -1.05
C ARG A 134 0.10 -13.00 0.44
N SER A 135 0.83 -11.95 0.83
CA SER A 135 1.05 -11.59 2.24
C SER A 135 -0.27 -11.24 2.91
N ASP A 136 -1.08 -10.42 2.25
CA ASP A 136 -2.38 -9.96 2.71
C ASP A 136 -3.35 -11.11 2.99
N GLN A 137 -3.50 -12.02 2.03
CA GLN A 137 -4.40 -13.17 2.18
C GLN A 137 -3.98 -14.09 3.31
N ARG A 138 -2.67 -14.35 3.45
CA ARG A 138 -2.16 -15.17 4.55
C ARG A 138 -2.44 -14.52 5.90
N TYR A 139 -2.24 -13.20 6.01
CA TYR A 139 -2.55 -12.45 7.21
C TYR A 139 -4.04 -12.57 7.60
N ILE A 140 -4.94 -12.48 6.62
CA ILE A 140 -6.39 -12.65 6.83
C ILE A 140 -6.72 -14.08 7.27
N GLU A 141 -6.17 -15.09 6.62
CA GLU A 141 -6.36 -16.51 6.96
C GLU A 141 -5.90 -16.80 8.40
N ASP A 142 -4.70 -16.37 8.77
CA ASP A 142 -4.14 -16.51 10.13
C ASP A 142 -5.01 -15.79 11.18
N ALA A 143 -5.51 -14.59 10.87
CA ALA A 143 -6.38 -13.83 11.75
C ALA A 143 -7.74 -14.51 11.97
N LEU A 144 -8.32 -15.09 10.92
CA LEU A 144 -9.58 -15.84 11.00
C LEU A 144 -9.43 -17.13 11.83
N GLU A 145 -8.34 -17.89 11.63
CA GLU A 145 -8.03 -19.07 12.44
C GLU A 145 -7.83 -18.72 13.92
N GLY A 146 -7.12 -17.62 14.20
CA GLY A 146 -6.95 -17.10 15.56
C GLY A 146 -8.28 -16.73 16.23
N ALA A 147 -9.17 -16.06 15.51
CA ALA A 147 -10.49 -15.69 16.03
C ALA A 147 -11.36 -16.92 16.36
N LEU A 148 -11.41 -17.92 15.46
CA LEU A 148 -12.16 -19.17 15.66
C LEU A 148 -11.64 -20.00 16.84
N ARG A 149 -10.35 -19.90 17.15
CA ARG A 149 -9.75 -20.58 18.29
C ARG A 149 -10.13 -19.92 19.62
N ASN A 150 -10.25 -18.59 19.64
CA ASN A 150 -10.59 -17.84 20.85
C ASN A 150 -12.08 -17.97 21.22
N ASP A 151 -12.99 -18.09 20.25
CA ASP A 151 -14.43 -18.28 20.50
C ASP A 151 -14.78 -19.68 21.07
N ASN A 152 -13.85 -20.64 21.04
CA ASN A 152 -14.03 -22.00 21.55
C ASN A 152 -13.36 -22.25 22.92
N THR A 153 -12.91 -21.20 23.61
CA THR A 153 -12.25 -21.27 24.95
C THR A 153 -13.03 -20.48 25.99
#